data_AF-A0A949SWY5-F1
#
_entry.id   AF-A0A949SWY5-F1
#
_cell.length_a   1.000
_cell.length_b   1.000
_cell.length_c   1.000
_cell.angle_alpha   90.00
_cell.angle_beta   90.00
_cell.angle_gamma   90.00
#
_symmetry.space_group_name_H-M   'P 1'
#
loop_
_entity.id
_entity.type
_entity.pdbx_description
1 polymer ?
#
loop_
_entity_poly.entity_id
_entity_poly.type
_entity_poly.pdbx_seq_one_letter_code
_entity_poly.pdbx_strand_id
1 'polypeptide(L)'
;MTEQLDLEQNQKTTLTTKEVVAYLAEKFPLCFSTEGEAKPLKIGLFQELAEALSEEGKVSKTLLRQALRNYTANWRYLHSCKEGAVRVGLNGEECGVVDATQAEHAAKSLEQAKAAYAERKAQQIKEQKEKRKAFFKQKAKEENAQKRAEMKKRNEPSKASIESLAALENKFSKNRH
;
A
#
# COMPACT_ATOMS: atom_id res chain seq x y z
N MET A 1 -36.73 36.04 12.67
CA MET A 1 -35.63 35.93 13.66
C MET A 1 -35.86 34.61 14.37
N THR A 2 -35.16 33.52 14.09
CA THR A 2 -33.75 33.37 13.74
C THR A 2 -33.56 32.10 12.92
N GLU A 3 -32.96 32.26 11.74
CA GLU A 3 -32.14 31.24 11.09
C GLU A 3 -31.00 30.82 12.02
N GLN A 4 -30.70 29.52 12.05
CA GLN A 4 -29.41 28.94 12.42
C GLN A 4 -29.47 27.47 11.95
N LEU A 5 -29.08 27.17 10.70
CA LEU A 5 -27.72 26.88 10.22
C LEU A 5 -27.27 25.44 10.54
N ASP A 6 -27.80 24.46 9.78
CA ASP A 6 -27.16 23.15 9.60
C ASP A 6 -26.14 23.24 8.45
N LEU A 7 -25.01 23.89 8.74
CA LEU A 7 -23.80 23.85 7.93
C LEU A 7 -22.79 22.92 8.62
N GLU A 8 -22.75 21.64 8.23
CA GLU A 8 -21.51 20.83 8.23
C GLU A 8 -21.72 19.43 7.62
N GLN A 9 -21.88 19.31 6.29
CA GLN A 9 -21.59 18.05 5.59
C GLN A 9 -20.91 18.28 4.23
N ASN A 10 -19.88 19.14 4.21
CA ASN A 10 -19.00 19.26 3.06
C ASN A 10 -17.54 19.08 3.50
N GLN A 11 -17.21 17.88 3.97
CA GLN A 11 -15.84 17.48 4.29
C GLN A 11 -15.46 16.24 3.45
N LYS A 12 -15.19 16.39 2.14
CA LYS A 12 -14.39 15.42 1.36
C LYS A 12 -14.75 13.92 1.57
N THR A 13 -16.03 13.54 1.56
CA THR A 13 -16.53 12.23 2.05
C THR A 13 -16.69 11.15 0.97
N THR A 14 -15.74 10.98 0.03
CA THR A 14 -15.78 9.76 -0.81
C THR A 14 -15.20 8.59 -0.03
N LEU A 15 -16.07 7.78 0.59
CA LEU A 15 -15.67 6.52 1.20
C LEU A 15 -14.82 5.72 0.21
N THR A 16 -13.70 5.17 0.68
CA THR A 16 -12.90 4.26 -0.11
C THR A 16 -13.62 2.93 -0.26
N THR A 17 -13.25 2.16 -1.28
CA THR A 17 -13.85 0.85 -1.52
C THR A 17 -13.74 -0.11 -0.32
N LYS A 18 -12.68 0.04 0.49
CA LYS A 18 -12.49 -0.74 1.72
C LYS A 18 -13.42 -0.28 2.84
N GLU A 19 -13.58 1.03 3.00
CA GLU A 19 -14.49 1.60 4.01
C GLU A 19 -15.94 1.24 3.69
N VAL A 20 -16.32 1.21 2.41
CA VAL A 20 -17.65 0.73 2.02
C VAL A 20 -17.87 -0.73 2.42
N VAL A 21 -16.89 -1.61 2.23
CA VAL A 21 -17.00 -3.01 2.67
C VAL A 21 -17.09 -3.10 4.20
N ALA A 22 -16.32 -2.30 4.94
CA ALA A 22 -16.39 -2.27 6.39
C ALA A 22 -17.77 -1.81 6.89
N TYR A 23 -18.29 -0.73 6.31
CA TYR A 23 -19.63 -0.23 6.59
C TYR A 23 -20.73 -1.24 6.24
N LEU A 24 -20.59 -1.97 5.11
CA LEU A 24 -21.49 -3.07 4.76
C LEU A 24 -21.45 -4.21 5.79
N ALA A 25 -20.28 -4.54 6.33
CA ALA A 25 -20.15 -5.56 7.38
C ALA A 25 -20.73 -5.12 8.73
N GLU A 26 -20.67 -3.84 9.06
CA GLU A 26 -21.32 -3.28 10.24
C GLU A 26 -22.85 -3.30 10.11
N LYS A 27 -23.36 -2.93 8.94
CA LYS A 27 -24.82 -2.88 8.68
C LYS A 27 -25.42 -4.27 8.47
N PHE A 28 -24.70 -5.16 7.79
CA PHE A 28 -25.15 -6.49 7.39
C PHE A 28 -24.15 -7.57 7.82
N PRO A 29 -23.97 -7.80 9.13
CA PRO A 29 -22.94 -8.71 9.67
C PRO A 29 -23.17 -10.18 9.32
N LEU A 30 -24.40 -10.55 8.94
CA LEU A 30 -24.73 -11.91 8.53
C LEU A 30 -24.28 -12.22 7.09
N CYS A 31 -24.18 -11.18 6.25
CA CYS A 31 -23.86 -11.28 4.84
C CYS A 31 -22.39 -10.93 4.55
N PHE A 32 -21.89 -9.86 5.20
CA PHE A 32 -20.54 -9.37 5.04
C PHE A 32 -19.71 -9.61 6.29
N SER A 33 -18.44 -9.97 6.10
CA SER A 33 -17.47 -10.14 7.19
C SER A 33 -16.20 -9.36 6.85
N THR A 34 -15.77 -8.51 7.79
CA THR A 34 -14.46 -7.84 7.75
C THR A 34 -13.37 -8.78 8.25
N GLU A 35 -13.63 -9.40 9.39
CA GLU A 35 -12.72 -10.32 10.08
C GLU A 35 -13.39 -11.71 10.16
N GLY A 36 -12.96 -12.62 9.30
CA GLY A 36 -13.49 -14.00 9.24
C GLY A 36 -13.67 -14.56 7.84
N GLU A 37 -14.12 -15.80 7.74
CA GLU A 37 -14.42 -16.41 6.45
C GLU A 37 -15.58 -15.65 5.81
N ALA A 38 -15.33 -15.08 4.63
CA ALA A 38 -16.38 -14.41 3.86
C ALA A 38 -17.35 -15.47 3.36
N LYS A 39 -18.66 -15.28 3.49
CA LYS A 39 -19.64 -16.25 2.98
C LYS A 39 -20.00 -15.95 1.51
N PRO A 40 -20.36 -16.95 0.68
CA PRO A 40 -20.81 -16.71 -0.69
C PRO A 40 -22.07 -15.84 -0.70
N LEU A 41 -22.08 -14.78 -1.51
CA LEU A 41 -23.18 -13.83 -1.56
C LEU A 41 -24.32 -14.32 -2.47
N LYS A 42 -25.56 -13.92 -2.17
CA LYS A 42 -26.72 -14.06 -3.07
C LYS A 42 -26.44 -13.44 -4.44
N ILE A 43 -26.87 -14.11 -5.50
CA ILE A 43 -26.80 -13.57 -6.86
C ILE A 43 -27.79 -12.40 -6.97
N GLY A 44 -27.31 -11.25 -7.45
CA GLY A 44 -28.15 -10.05 -7.57
C GLY A 44 -28.30 -9.21 -6.29
N LEU A 45 -27.57 -9.55 -5.22
CA LEU A 45 -27.60 -8.82 -3.93
C LEU A 45 -27.35 -7.30 -4.07
N PHE A 46 -26.70 -6.86 -5.15
CA PHE A 46 -26.49 -5.45 -5.44
C PHE A 46 -27.78 -4.62 -5.45
N GLN A 47 -28.89 -5.16 -5.99
CA GLN A 47 -30.13 -4.41 -6.09
C GLN A 47 -30.73 -4.14 -4.70
N GLU A 48 -30.81 -5.18 -3.86
CA GLU A 48 -31.27 -5.09 -2.47
C GLU A 48 -30.40 -4.11 -1.66
N LEU A 49 -29.08 -4.19 -1.83
CA LEU A 49 -28.14 -3.25 -1.19
C LEU A 49 -28.33 -1.82 -1.69
N ALA A 50 -28.56 -1.62 -2.98
CA ALA A 50 -28.75 -0.29 -3.55
C ALA A 50 -30.04 0.36 -3.06
N GLU A 51 -31.09 -0.43 -2.81
CA GLU A 51 -32.35 0.03 -2.23
C GLU A 51 -32.17 0.36 -0.73
N ALA A 52 -31.61 -0.56 0.06
CA ALA A 52 -31.39 -0.36 1.49
C ALA A 52 -30.45 0.83 1.81
N LEU A 53 -29.48 1.11 0.94
CA LEU A 53 -28.54 2.22 1.12
C LEU A 53 -28.99 3.53 0.46
N SER A 54 -30.06 3.50 -0.34
CA SER A 54 -30.57 4.71 -0.99
C SER A 54 -31.08 5.75 0.01
N GLU A 55 -31.58 5.29 1.16
CA GLU A 55 -32.09 6.15 2.24
C GLU A 55 -30.98 6.87 3.01
N GLU A 56 -29.80 6.24 3.17
CA GLU A 56 -28.70 6.82 3.95
C GLU A 56 -27.81 7.77 3.12
N GLY A 57 -27.82 7.67 1.78
CA GLY A 57 -27.07 8.58 0.88
C GLY A 57 -25.54 8.54 1.00
N LYS A 58 -24.97 7.73 1.90
CA LYS A 58 -23.52 7.66 2.18
C LYS A 58 -22.70 6.97 1.09
N VAL A 59 -23.31 6.02 0.36
CA VAL A 59 -22.61 5.18 -0.63
C VAL A 59 -23.25 5.32 -2.01
N SER A 60 -22.46 5.72 -3.01
CA SER A 60 -22.95 5.78 -4.39
C SER A 60 -23.05 4.40 -5.03
N LYS A 61 -24.00 4.19 -5.94
CA LYS A 61 -24.19 2.91 -6.66
C LYS A 61 -22.92 2.44 -7.40
N THR A 62 -22.18 3.38 -7.98
CA THR A 62 -20.92 3.09 -8.67
C THR A 62 -19.86 2.58 -7.70
N LEU A 63 -19.73 3.24 -6.55
CA LEU A 63 -18.78 2.85 -5.51
C LEU A 63 -19.17 1.50 -4.87
N LEU A 64 -20.46 1.28 -4.63
CA LEU A 64 -20.99 0.00 -4.15
C LEU A 64 -20.63 -1.15 -5.09
N ARG A 65 -20.78 -0.95 -6.41
CA ARG A 65 -20.40 -1.96 -7.41
C ARG A 65 -18.90 -2.26 -7.37
N GLN A 66 -18.06 -1.23 -7.24
CA GLN A 66 -16.61 -1.41 -7.09
C GLN A 66 -16.27 -2.15 -5.79
N ALA A 67 -16.97 -1.84 -4.70
CA ALA A 67 -16.82 -2.52 -3.40
C ALA A 67 -17.14 -3.99 -3.48
N LEU A 68 -18.29 -4.36 -4.03
CA LEU A 68 -18.68 -5.75 -4.23
C LEU A 68 -17.70 -6.50 -5.14
N ARG A 69 -17.27 -5.87 -6.23
CA ARG A 69 -16.27 -6.47 -7.14
C ARG A 69 -14.96 -6.77 -6.42
N ASN A 70 -14.47 -5.84 -5.60
CA ASN A 70 -13.23 -6.02 -4.86
C ASN A 70 -13.37 -7.03 -3.72
N TYR A 71 -14.52 -7.06 -3.05
CA TYR A 71 -14.84 -8.04 -2.02
C TYR A 71 -14.85 -9.47 -2.58
N THR A 72 -15.55 -9.67 -3.70
CA THR A 72 -15.68 -10.98 -4.35
C THR A 72 -14.40 -11.46 -5.07
N ALA A 73 -13.49 -10.54 -5.41
CA ALA A 73 -12.18 -10.89 -5.97
C ALA A 73 -11.11 -11.18 -4.89
N ASN A 74 -11.40 -10.98 -3.61
CA ASN A 74 -10.45 -11.24 -2.53
C ASN A 74 -10.28 -12.75 -2.30
N TRP A 75 -9.07 -13.18 -1.94
CA TRP A 75 -8.75 -14.59 -1.65
C TRP A 75 -9.66 -15.20 -0.59
N ARG A 76 -10.08 -14.42 0.41
CA ARG A 76 -11.00 -14.87 1.46
C ARG A 76 -12.34 -15.33 0.88
N TYR A 77 -12.87 -14.57 -0.07
CA TYR A 77 -14.13 -14.86 -0.74
C TYR A 77 -13.98 -16.02 -1.72
N LEU A 78 -12.94 -16.01 -2.55
CA LEU A 78 -12.68 -17.10 -3.49
C LEU A 78 -12.47 -18.45 -2.76
N HIS A 79 -11.96 -18.43 -1.53
CA HIS A 79 -11.76 -19.63 -0.74
C HIS A 79 -13.07 -20.23 -0.19
N SER A 80 -14.09 -19.41 0.08
CA SER A 80 -15.37 -19.89 0.60
C SER A 80 -16.35 -20.33 -0.48
N CYS A 81 -16.13 -19.94 -1.73
CA CYS A 81 -16.86 -20.42 -2.89
C CYS A 81 -16.50 -21.89 -3.23
N LYS A 82 -16.93 -22.82 -2.37
CA LYS A 82 -16.82 -24.27 -2.57
C LYS A 82 -18.15 -24.81 -3.10
N GLU A 83 -18.10 -25.95 -3.78
CA GLU A 83 -19.30 -26.63 -4.25
C GLU A 83 -20.24 -26.95 -3.07
N GLY A 84 -21.53 -26.66 -3.24
CA GLY A 84 -22.53 -26.88 -2.20
C GLY A 84 -22.53 -25.84 -1.07
N ALA A 85 -21.67 -24.82 -1.13
CA ALA A 85 -21.71 -23.74 -0.15
C ALA A 85 -23.00 -22.92 -0.30
N VAL A 86 -23.68 -22.68 0.82
CA VAL A 86 -24.93 -21.92 0.85
C VAL A 86 -24.66 -20.44 0.65
N ARG A 87 -25.39 -19.82 -0.26
CA ARG A 87 -25.36 -18.38 -0.51
C ARG A 87 -26.19 -17.66 0.52
N VAL A 88 -25.68 -16.55 1.02
CA VAL A 88 -26.35 -15.75 2.05
C VAL A 88 -26.90 -14.45 1.44
N GLY A 89 -28.16 -14.18 1.74
CA GLY A 89 -28.83 -12.91 1.45
C GLY A 89 -28.47 -11.82 2.45
N LEU A 90 -29.09 -10.65 2.29
CA LEU A 90 -28.84 -9.46 3.10
C LEU A 90 -29.10 -9.69 4.60
N ASN A 91 -30.17 -10.44 4.88
CA ASN A 91 -30.65 -10.73 6.24
C ASN A 91 -30.11 -12.06 6.80
N GLY A 92 -29.17 -12.71 6.11
CA GLY A 92 -28.67 -14.03 6.53
C GLY A 92 -29.49 -15.22 6.00
N GLU A 93 -30.47 -14.98 5.13
CA GLU A 93 -31.30 -16.02 4.52
C GLU A 93 -30.52 -16.86 3.50
N GLU A 94 -30.83 -18.15 3.42
CA GLU A 94 -30.25 -19.06 2.42
C GLU A 94 -30.85 -18.77 1.04
N CYS A 95 -30.00 -18.38 0.09
CA CYS A 95 -30.41 -17.87 -1.21
C CYS A 95 -29.77 -18.65 -2.36
N GLY A 96 -29.86 -19.98 -2.28
CA GLY A 96 -29.30 -20.93 -3.23
C GLY A 96 -27.92 -21.43 -2.82
N VAL A 97 -27.30 -22.24 -3.69
CA VAL A 97 -26.00 -22.86 -3.46
C VAL A 97 -25.00 -22.46 -4.53
N VAL A 98 -23.72 -22.67 -4.26
CA VAL A 98 -22.65 -22.54 -5.24
C VAL A 98 -22.55 -23.83 -6.04
N ASP A 99 -22.68 -23.71 -7.36
CA ASP A 99 -22.56 -24.83 -8.30
C ASP A 99 -21.10 -25.28 -8.45
N ALA A 100 -20.91 -26.53 -8.87
CA ALA A 100 -19.58 -27.11 -9.14
C ALA A 100 -18.74 -26.23 -10.09
N THR A 101 -19.34 -25.77 -11.20
CA THR A 101 -18.66 -24.92 -12.20
C THR A 101 -18.20 -23.60 -11.58
N GLN A 102 -19.02 -22.98 -10.74
CA GLN A 102 -18.68 -21.73 -10.07
C GLN A 102 -17.57 -21.93 -9.05
N ALA A 103 -17.57 -23.04 -8.32
CA ALA A 103 -16.53 -23.41 -7.38
C ALA A 103 -15.18 -23.66 -8.10
N GLU A 104 -15.19 -24.38 -9.23
CA GLU A 104 -14.00 -24.59 -10.06
C GLU A 104 -13.42 -23.27 -10.58
N HIS A 105 -14.29 -22.37 -11.08
CA HIS A 105 -13.88 -21.04 -11.51
C HIS A 105 -13.27 -20.21 -10.36
N ALA A 106 -13.83 -20.29 -9.15
CA ALA A 106 -13.30 -19.61 -7.98
C ALA A 106 -11.93 -20.17 -7.57
N ALA A 107 -11.77 -21.49 -7.55
CA ALA A 107 -10.50 -22.16 -7.26
C ALA A 107 -9.41 -21.77 -8.25
N LYS A 108 -9.71 -21.81 -9.56
CA LYS A 108 -8.79 -21.37 -10.61
C LYS A 108 -8.41 -19.90 -10.49
N SER A 109 -9.38 -19.03 -10.18
CA SER A 109 -9.13 -17.60 -9.98
C SER A 109 -8.23 -17.35 -8.76
N LEU A 110 -8.39 -18.14 -7.69
CA LEU A 110 -7.56 -18.06 -6.50
C LEU A 110 -6.11 -18.46 -6.79
N GLU A 111 -5.89 -19.53 -7.55
CA GLU A 111 -4.54 -19.95 -7.97
C GLU A 111 -3.87 -18.88 -8.83
N GLN A 112 -4.58 -18.35 -9.84
CA GLN A 112 -4.07 -17.28 -10.69
C GLN A 112 -3.74 -16.01 -9.90
N ALA A 113 -4.61 -15.62 -8.96
CA ALA A 113 -4.38 -14.45 -8.12
C ALA A 113 -3.17 -14.64 -7.18
N LYS A 114 -2.98 -15.84 -6.63
CA LYS A 114 -1.79 -16.18 -5.82
C LYS A 114 -0.51 -16.13 -6.66
N ALA A 115 -0.51 -16.69 -7.86
CA ALA A 115 0.64 -16.65 -8.77
C ALA A 115 1.01 -15.21 -9.14
N ALA A 116 0.02 -14.41 -9.58
CA ALA A 116 0.22 -13.01 -9.92
C ALA A 116 0.73 -12.18 -8.73
N TYR A 117 0.25 -12.46 -7.51
CA TYR A 117 0.76 -11.81 -6.29
C TYR A 117 2.20 -12.20 -5.99
N ALA A 118 2.56 -13.48 -6.12
CA ALA A 118 3.92 -13.96 -5.90
C ALA A 118 4.91 -13.31 -6.88
N GLU A 119 4.54 -13.20 -8.16
CA GLU A 119 5.34 -12.52 -9.18
C GLU A 119 5.54 -11.03 -8.88
N ARG A 120 4.46 -10.30 -8.58
CA ARG A 120 4.52 -8.88 -8.21
C ARG A 120 5.37 -8.67 -6.96
N LYS A 121 5.21 -9.52 -5.95
CA LYS A 121 6.01 -9.44 -4.71
C LYS A 121 7.49 -9.71 -4.99
N ALA A 122 7.81 -10.67 -5.84
CA ALA A 122 9.19 -10.94 -6.25
C ALA A 122 9.81 -9.75 -7.00
N GLN A 123 9.07 -9.11 -7.90
CA GLN A 123 9.50 -7.89 -8.60
C GLN A 123 9.74 -6.72 -7.63
N GLN A 124 8.80 -6.48 -6.70
CA GLN A 124 8.93 -5.43 -5.69
C GLN A 124 10.15 -5.65 -4.77
N ILE A 125 10.40 -6.89 -4.36
CA ILE A 125 11.58 -7.23 -3.54
C ILE A 125 12.88 -6.95 -4.31
N LYS A 126 12.93 -7.31 -5.61
CA LYS A 126 14.09 -7.01 -6.47
C LYS A 126 14.32 -5.50 -6.58
N GLU A 127 13.27 -4.74 -6.89
CA GLU A 127 13.35 -3.28 -7.01
C GLU A 127 13.75 -2.61 -5.69
N GLN A 128 13.18 -3.04 -4.55
CA GLN A 128 13.58 -2.53 -3.24
C GLN A 128 15.03 -2.88 -2.91
N LYS A 129 15.51 -4.08 -3.26
CA LYS A 129 16.90 -4.47 -3.05
C LYS A 129 17.85 -3.60 -3.88
N GLU A 130 17.49 -3.29 -5.13
CA GLU A 130 18.26 -2.39 -5.98
C GLU A 130 18.28 -0.96 -5.45
N LYS A 131 17.12 -0.41 -5.07
CA LYS A 131 17.02 0.91 -4.43
C LYS A 131 17.86 0.99 -3.15
N ARG A 132 17.79 -0.03 -2.29
CA ARG A 132 18.63 -0.09 -1.07
C ARG A 132 20.12 -0.16 -1.41
N LYS A 133 20.53 -0.99 -2.37
CA LYS A 133 21.94 -1.07 -2.81
C LYS A 133 22.43 0.27 -3.35
N ALA A 134 21.63 0.94 -4.17
CA ALA A 134 21.96 2.26 -4.72
C ALA A 134 22.11 3.30 -3.61
N PHE A 135 21.17 3.34 -2.65
CA PHE A 135 21.22 4.23 -1.49
C PHE A 135 22.49 4.04 -0.65
N PHE A 136 22.83 2.79 -0.29
CA PHE A 136 24.05 2.52 0.48
C PHE A 136 25.33 2.81 -0.32
N LYS A 137 25.34 2.56 -1.62
CA LYS A 137 26.49 2.90 -2.50
C LYS A 137 26.70 4.41 -2.58
N GLN A 138 25.63 5.19 -2.65
CA GLN A 138 25.70 6.65 -2.64
C GLN A 138 26.22 7.17 -1.29
N LYS A 139 25.63 6.68 -0.19
CA LYS A 139 26.06 7.05 1.17
C LYS A 139 27.55 6.74 1.42
N ALA A 140 28.03 5.57 0.98
CA ALA A 140 29.43 5.20 1.10
C ALA A 140 30.37 6.09 0.25
N LYS A 141 29.91 6.56 -0.92
CA LYS A 141 30.68 7.52 -1.74
C LYS A 141 30.76 8.89 -1.05
N GLU A 142 29.66 9.37 -0.51
CA GLU A 142 29.60 10.65 0.21
C GLU A 142 30.49 10.62 1.46
N GLU A 143 30.43 9.56 2.26
CA GLU A 143 31.28 9.39 3.44
C GLU A 143 32.77 9.31 3.08
N ASN A 144 33.13 8.58 2.01
CA ASN A 144 34.51 8.53 1.54
C ASN A 144 35.00 9.88 0.99
N ALA A 145 34.14 10.65 0.32
CA ALA A 145 34.47 11.99 -0.17
C ALA A 145 34.71 12.95 1.00
N GLN A 146 33.88 12.88 2.05
CA GLN A 146 34.05 13.65 3.27
C GLN A 146 35.37 13.32 3.99
N LYS A 147 35.67 12.02 4.19
CA LYS A 147 36.94 11.59 4.79
C LYS A 147 38.17 12.05 4.00
N ARG A 148 38.10 12.00 2.66
CA ARG A 148 39.19 12.51 1.80
C ARG A 148 39.35 14.02 1.90
N ALA A 149 38.25 14.77 1.94
CA ALA A 149 38.30 16.23 2.11
C ALA A 149 38.89 16.62 3.47
N GLU A 150 38.52 15.91 4.54
CA GLU A 150 39.04 16.12 5.89
C GLU A 150 40.53 15.78 5.99
N MET A 151 40.97 14.66 5.39
CA MET A 151 42.38 14.29 5.33
C MET A 151 43.22 15.31 4.53
N LYS A 152 42.68 15.83 3.42
CA LYS A 152 43.36 16.88 2.64
C LYS A 152 43.53 18.18 3.44
N LYS A 153 42.50 18.57 4.19
CA LYS A 153 42.55 19.74 5.09
C LYS A 153 43.55 19.55 6.24
N ARG A 154 43.74 18.31 6.71
CA ARG A 154 44.71 17.99 7.77
C ARG A 154 46.16 17.92 7.29
N ASN A 155 46.39 17.53 6.03
CA ASN A 155 47.72 17.46 5.42
C ASN A 155 48.12 18.74 4.66
N GLU A 156 47.29 19.78 4.65
CA GLU A 156 47.69 21.08 4.12
C GLU A 156 48.77 21.69 5.03
N PRO A 157 49.95 22.06 4.49
CA PRO A 157 50.98 22.69 5.28
C PRO A 157 50.45 24.02 5.83
N SER A 158 50.51 24.20 7.15
CA SER A 158 50.13 25.46 7.77
C SER A 158 51.02 26.57 7.22
N LYS A 159 50.51 27.80 7.08
CA LYS A 159 51.32 28.96 6.61
C LYS A 159 52.64 29.09 7.38
N ALA A 160 52.64 28.76 8.68
CA ALA A 160 53.84 28.73 9.53
C ALA A 160 54.90 27.68 9.11
N SER A 161 54.49 26.55 8.53
CA SER A 161 55.39 25.52 8.00
C SER A 161 55.98 25.86 6.62
N ILE A 162 55.27 26.66 5.82
CA ILE A 162 55.75 27.14 4.52
C ILE A 162 56.79 28.25 4.72
N GLU A 163 56.55 29.17 5.65
CA GLU A 163 57.52 30.21 6.03
C GLU A 163 58.81 29.62 6.63
N SER A 164 58.71 28.55 7.43
CA SER A 164 59.90 27.92 8.02
C SER A 164 60.73 27.14 7.00
N LEU A 165 60.11 26.49 6.00
CA LEU A 165 60.82 25.89 4.86
C LEU A 165 61.51 26.94 3.99
N ALA A 166 60.82 28.03 3.67
CA ALA A 166 61.40 29.15 2.92
C ALA A 166 62.58 29.82 3.65
N ALA A 167 62.50 29.92 4.98
CA ALA A 167 63.60 30.44 5.82
C ALA A 167 64.81 29.49 5.86
N LEU A 168 64.59 28.16 5.78
CA LEU A 168 65.66 27.17 5.75
C LEU A 168 66.42 27.21 4.42
N GLU A 169 65.70 27.34 3.31
CA GLU A 169 66.25 27.37 1.95
C GLU A 169 67.13 28.61 1.70
N ASN A 170 66.73 29.75 2.27
CA ASN A 170 67.54 30.98 2.27
C ASN A 170 68.80 30.91 3.15
N LYS A 171 68.83 30.05 4.18
CA LYS A 171 70.05 29.81 4.98
C LYS A 171 71.05 28.91 4.27
N PHE A 172 70.58 27.92 3.50
CA PHE A 172 71.46 27.02 2.75
C PHE A 172 72.00 27.62 1.45
N SER A 173 71.31 28.57 0.81
CA SER A 173 71.83 29.25 -0.38
C SER A 173 72.95 30.26 -0.06
N LYS A 174 72.94 30.85 1.14
CA LYS A 174 73.88 31.88 1.58
C LYS A 174 75.26 31.35 2.02
N ASN A 175 75.43 30.03 2.10
CA ASN A 175 76.65 29.36 2.56
C ASN A 175 77.41 28.59 1.45
N ARG A 176 77.04 28.78 0.17
CA ARG A 176 77.79 28.29 -0.99
C ARG A 176 78.58 29.44 -1.63
N HIS A 177 79.57 30.02 -0.96
CA HIS A 177 80.69 30.77 -1.56
C HIS A 177 81.93 30.49 -0.72
#